data_AF-Q2FWV7-F1
#
_entry.id   AF-Q2FWV7-F1
#
_cell.length_a   1.000
_cell.length_b   1.000
_cell.length_c   1.000
_cell.angle_alpha   90.00
_cell.angle_beta   90.00
_cell.angle_gamma   90.00
#
_symmetry.space_group_name_H-M   'P 1'
#
loop_
_entity.id
_entity.type
_entity.pdbx_description
1 polymer ?
#
loop_
_entity_poly.entity_id
_entity_poly.type
_entity_poly.pdbx_seq_one_letter_code
_entity_poly.pdbx_strand_id
1 'polypeptide(L)'
;MCIVIYLIYSLIVYFICIINFFIMAAPFLMTNADYVWTPMTTVTLFILSLIIFLIFIKTKDVVHLTIFILNLLFSILYCLPILFYL
;
A
#
# COMPACT_ATOMS: atom_id res chain seq x y z
N MET A 1 23.28 -4.33 -16.39
CA MET A 1 22.66 -3.19 -15.66
C MET A 1 21.16 -3.35 -15.44
N CYS A 2 20.39 -3.87 -16.42
CA CYS A 2 18.92 -3.94 -16.33
C CYS A 2 18.40 -4.80 -15.16
N ILE A 3 18.97 -5.99 -14.93
CA ILE A 3 18.48 -6.94 -13.91
C ILE A 3 18.64 -6.39 -12.48
N VAL A 4 19.78 -5.78 -12.15
CA VAL A 4 20.03 -5.24 -10.80
C VAL A 4 19.04 -4.12 -10.48
N ILE A 5 18.81 -3.20 -11.42
CA ILE A 5 17.85 -2.10 -11.25
C ILE A 5 16.43 -2.65 -11.11
N TYR A 6 16.06 -3.66 -11.90
CA TYR A 6 14.77 -4.32 -11.78
C TYR A 6 14.59 -4.99 -10.41
N LEU A 7 15.60 -5.71 -9.93
CA LEU A 7 15.58 -6.34 -8.60
C LEU A 7 15.40 -5.31 -7.49
N ILE A 8 16.07 -4.15 -7.58
CA ILE A 8 15.90 -3.05 -6.63
C ILE A 8 14.46 -2.53 -6.64
N TYR A 9 13.87 -2.31 -7.83
CA TYR A 9 12.47 -1.89 -7.93
C TYR A 9 11.50 -2.90 -7.34
N SER A 10 11.70 -4.19 -7.64
CA SER A 10 10.89 -5.26 -7.10
C SER A 10 11.00 -5.32 -5.57
N LEU A 11 12.21 -5.22 -5.02
CA LEU A 11 12.47 -5.15 -3.58
C LEU A 11 11.74 -3.97 -2.92
N ILE A 12 11.77 -2.78 -3.53
CA ILE A 12 11.05 -1.60 -3.03
C ILE A 12 9.54 -1.86 -3.00
N VAL A 13 8.97 -2.43 -4.08
CA VAL A 13 7.54 -2.76 -4.13
C VAL A 13 7.16 -3.74 -3.02
N TYR A 14 7.99 -4.77 -2.79
CA TYR A 14 7.75 -5.73 -1.70
C TYR A 14 7.81 -5.07 -0.32
N PHE A 15 8.79 -4.21 -0.06
CA PHE A 15 8.87 -3.48 1.21
C PHE A 15 7.64 -2.60 1.44
N ILE A 16 7.16 -1.91 0.41
CA ILE A 16 5.94 -1.11 0.51
C ILE A 16 4.74 -1.98 0.84
N CYS A 17 4.61 -3.15 0.21
CA CYS A 17 3.51 -4.08 0.50
C CYS A 17 3.55 -4.58 1.94
N ILE A 18 4.72 -4.89 2.48
CA ILE A 18 4.89 -5.31 3.87
C ILE A 18 4.45 -4.19 4.82
N ILE A 19 4.85 -2.94 4.55
CA ILE A 19 4.45 -1.78 5.34
C ILE A 19 2.93 -1.59 5.29
N ASN A 20 2.32 -1.64 4.10
CA ASN A 20 0.87 -1.54 3.93
C ASN A 20 0.13 -2.64 4.70
N PHE A 21 0.64 -3.87 4.66
CA PHE A 21 0.07 -4.98 5.41
C PHE A 21 0.06 -4.71 6.91
N PHE A 22 1.17 -4.22 7.49
CA PHE A 22 1.21 -3.87 8.91
C PHE A 22 0.29 -2.70 9.27
N ILE A 23 0.17 -1.68 8.41
CA ILE A 23 -0.77 -0.57 8.62
C ILE A 23 -2.21 -1.09 8.65
N MET A 24 -2.57 -1.98 7.72
CA MET A 24 -3.91 -2.57 7.65
C MET A 24 -4.18 -3.60 8.75
N ALA A 25 -3.16 -4.30 9.25
CA ALA A 25 -3.28 -5.28 10.34
C ALA A 25 -3.29 -4.63 11.73
N ALA A 26 -2.62 -3.47 11.90
CA ALA A 26 -2.55 -2.75 13.16
C ALA A 26 -3.90 -2.48 13.86
N PRO A 27 -5.01 -2.06 13.19
CA PRO A 27 -6.29 -1.88 13.87
C PRO A 27 -6.87 -3.19 14.44
N PHE A 28 -6.52 -4.34 13.86
CA PHE A 28 -6.98 -5.65 14.35
C PHE A 28 -6.13 -6.19 15.52
N LEU A 29 -4.88 -5.73 15.61
CA LEU A 29 -3.95 -6.14 16.67
C LEU A 29 -4.03 -5.26 17.91
N MET A 30 -4.47 -4.00 17.75
CA MET A 30 -4.56 -3.03 18.83
C MET A 30 -5.98 -2.97 19.39
N THR A 31 -6.11 -2.95 20.72
CA THR A 31 -7.41 -2.79 21.41
C THR A 31 -8.11 -1.48 21.12
N ASN A 32 -7.36 -0.44 20.70
CA ASN A 32 -7.89 0.88 20.37
C ASN A 32 -7.83 1.12 18.86
N ALA A 33 -8.61 0.36 18.08
CA ALA A 33 -8.63 0.41 16.62
C ALA A 33 -8.83 1.84 16.06
N ASP A 34 -9.53 2.70 16.80
CA ASP A 34 -9.78 4.11 16.45
C ASP A 34 -8.51 4.93 16.21
N TYR A 35 -7.42 4.63 16.93
CA TYR A 35 -6.14 5.35 16.74
C TYR A 35 -5.44 4.98 15.43
N VAL A 36 -5.75 3.81 14.87
CA VAL A 36 -5.13 3.36 13.64
C VAL A 36 -5.94 3.83 12.43
N TRP A 37 -7.27 3.88 12.53
CA TRP A 37 -8.15 4.42 11.48
C TRP A 37 -8.19 5.95 11.43
N THR A 38 -7.02 6.58 11.45
CA THR A 38 -6.91 8.03 11.30
C THR A 38 -6.79 8.42 9.82
N PRO A 39 -7.25 9.63 9.43
CA PRO A 39 -7.04 10.16 8.09
C PRO A 39 -5.55 10.26 7.70
N MET A 40 -4.64 10.28 8.67
CA MET A 40 -3.21 10.22 8.38
C MET A 40 -2.79 8.87 7.82
N THR A 41 -3.34 7.76 8.33
CA THR A 41 -3.03 6.42 7.80
C THR A 41 -3.58 6.19 6.40
N THR A 42 -4.73 6.78 6.06
CA THR A 42 -5.27 6.68 4.70
C THR A 42 -4.39 7.44 3.71
N VAL A 43 -3.89 8.62 4.10
CA VAL A 43 -2.94 9.40 3.30
C VAL A 43 -1.62 8.63 3.09
N THR A 44 -1.09 7.97 4.12
CA THR A 44 0.15 7.18 3.97
C THR A 44 -0.05 5.98 3.03
N LEU A 45 -1.15 5.23 3.16
CA LEU A 45 -1.50 4.14 2.23
C LEU A 45 -1.62 4.63 0.79
N PHE A 46 -2.25 5.79 0.58
CA PHE A 46 -2.38 6.40 -0.75
C PHE A 46 -1.02 6.77 -1.34
N ILE A 47 -0.14 7.45 -0.58
CA ILE A 47 1.21 7.80 -1.02
C ILE A 47 2.02 6.55 -1.38
N LEU A 48 1.94 5.50 -0.57
CA LEU A 48 2.62 4.23 -0.81
C LEU A 48 2.11 3.56 -2.09
N SER A 49 0.81 3.60 -2.36
CA SER A 49 0.23 3.10 -3.62
C SER A 49 0.73 3.89 -4.86
N LEU A 50 0.88 5.21 -4.75
CA LEU A 50 1.42 6.05 -5.82
C LEU A 50 2.88 5.70 -6.13
N ILE A 51 3.69 5.37 -5.12
CA ILE A 51 5.08 4.93 -5.35
C ILE A 51 5.12 3.65 -6.17
N ILE A 52 4.25 2.66 -5.86
CA ILE A 52 4.16 1.43 -6.65
C ILE A 52 3.75 1.75 -8.10
N PHE A 53 2.81 2.69 -8.29
CA PHE A 53 2.40 3.12 -9.62
C PHE A 53 3.55 3.75 -10.42
N LEU A 54 4.38 4.60 -9.80
CA LEU A 54 5.57 5.15 -10.44
C LEU A 54 6.58 4.07 -10.83
N ILE A 55 6.75 3.06 -9.98
CA ILE A 55 7.61 1.90 -10.28
C ILE A 55 7.05 1.09 -11.44
N PHE A 56 5.73 0.90 -11.50
CA PHE A 56 5.08 0.27 -12.65
C PHE A 56 5.35 1.04 -13.95
N ILE A 57 5.15 2.36 -13.98
CA ILE A 57 5.43 3.16 -15.19
C ILE A 57 6.87 2.96 -15.67
N LYS A 58 7.82 2.90 -14.74
CA LYS A 58 9.24 2.76 -15.06
C LYS A 58 9.63 1.35 -15.51
N THR A 59 9.05 0.32 -14.92
CA THR A 59 9.39 -1.09 -15.21
C THR A 59 8.54 -1.69 -16.32
N LYS A 60 7.33 -1.15 -16.57
CA LYS A 60 6.29 -1.71 -17.44
C LYS A 60 5.95 -3.17 -17.13
N ASP A 61 6.14 -3.57 -15.87
CA ASP A 61 5.93 -4.95 -15.44
C ASP A 61 4.48 -5.17 -15.00
N VAL A 62 3.85 -6.19 -15.56
CA VAL A 62 2.48 -6.60 -15.22
C VAL A 62 2.37 -6.98 -13.74
N VAL A 63 3.42 -7.55 -13.14
CA VAL A 63 3.42 -7.90 -11.71
C VAL A 63 3.27 -6.64 -10.85
N HIS A 64 4.04 -5.58 -11.12
CA HIS A 64 3.92 -4.31 -10.40
C HIS A 64 2.54 -3.66 -10.60
N LEU A 65 1.91 -3.82 -11.77
CA LEU A 65 0.54 -3.36 -12.00
C LEU A 65 -0.47 -4.12 -11.15
N THR A 66 -0.37 -5.45 -11.09
CA THR A 66 -1.29 -6.28 -10.28
C THR A 66 -1.17 -5.95 -8.79
N ILE A 67 0.06 -5.75 -8.30
CA ILE A 67 0.33 -5.33 -6.92
C ILE A 67 -0.25 -3.93 -6.65
N PHE A 68 -0.16 -3.01 -7.61
CA PHE A 68 -0.77 -1.69 -7.49
C PHE A 68 -2.29 -1.78 -7.37
N ILE A 69 -2.95 -2.51 -8.27
CA ILE A 69 -4.42 -2.68 -8.25
C ILE A 69 -4.86 -3.31 -6.93
N LEU A 70 -4.14 -4.32 -6.45
CA LEU A 70 -4.45 -5.00 -5.18
C LEU A 70 -4.29 -4.06 -3.97
N ASN A 71 -3.20 -3.29 -3.89
CA ASN A 71 -2.99 -2.30 -2.83
C ASN A 71 -4.05 -1.19 -2.86
N LEU A 72 -4.47 -0.77 -4.05
CA LEU A 72 -5.53 0.22 -4.19
C LEU A 72 -6.87 -0.33 -3.69
N LEU A 73 -7.21 -1.57 -4.07
CA LEU A 73 -8.43 -2.24 -3.59
C LEU A 73 -8.44 -2.37 -2.07
N PHE A 74 -7.34 -2.80 -1.46
CA PHE A 74 -7.23 -2.89 -0.01
C PHE A 74 -7.28 -1.53 0.68
N SER A 75 -6.68 -0.49 0.10
CA SER A 75 -6.78 0.88 0.62
C SER A 75 -8.23 1.38 0.62
N ILE A 76 -9.00 1.09 -0.43
CA ILE A 76 -10.42 1.44 -0.51
C ILE A 76 -11.22 0.70 0.57
N LEU A 77 -10.97 -0.62 0.73
CA LEU A 77 -11.61 -1.42 1.78
C LEU A 77 -11.26 -0.91 3.18
N TYR A 78 -10.02 -0.48 3.40
CA TYR A 78 -9.58 0.10 4.67
C TYR A 78 -10.27 1.45 4.97
N CYS A 79 -10.55 2.27 3.94
CA CYS A 79 -11.29 3.52 4.10
C CYS A 79 -12.79 3.33 4.36
N LEU A 80 -13.36 2.17 4.04
CA LEU A 80 -14.79 1.88 4.19
C LEU A 80 -15.32 2.12 5.62
N PRO A 81 -14.69 1.63 6.70
CA PRO A 81 -15.14 1.92 8.06
C PRO A 81 -15.05 3.41 8.43
N ILE A 82 -14.07 4.15 7.90
CA ILE A 82 -13.96 5.60 8.13
C ILE A 82 -15.17 6.34 7.52
N LEU A 83 -15.67 5.87 6.37
CA LEU A 83 -16.87 6.41 5.75
C LEU A 83 -18.14 6.15 6.58
N PHE A 84 -18.21 5.02 7.31
CA PHE A 84 -19.34 4.70 8.17
C PHE A 84 -19.26 5.34 9.56
N TYR A 85 -18.07 5.74 10.01
CA TYR A 85 -17.85 6.38 11.32
C TYR A 85 -18.07 7.90 11.30
N LEU A 86 -17.98 8.54 10.12
CA LEU A 86 -18.22 9.97 9.91
C LEU A 86 -19.69 10.25 9.59
#